data_AF-A0A6J4IQ13-F1
#
_entry.id   AF-A0A6J4IQ13-F1
#
_cell.length_a   1.000
_cell.length_b   1.000
_cell.length_c   1.000
_cell.angle_alpha   90.00
_cell.angle_beta   90.00
_cell.angle_gamma   90.00
#
_symmetry.space_group_name_H-M   'P 1'
#
loop_
_entity.id
_entity.type
_entity.pdbx_description
1 polymer ?
#
loop_
_entity_poly.entity_id
_entity_poly.type
_entity_poly.pdbx_seq_one_letter_code
_entity_poly.pdbx_strand_id
1 'polypeptide(L)' 'MPALAGQPAEAITGAMLAYRAGQGSPTVMDRIARGFTEEEIRAIAAWVSASR' A
#
# COMPACT_ATOMS: atom_id res chain seq x y z
N MET A 1 1.10 7.27 10.80
CA MET A 1 1.45 6.58 9.54
C MET A 1 2.66 7.29 8.97
N PRO A 2 3.73 6.57 8.56
CA PRO A 2 4.87 7.21 7.91
C PRO A 2 4.40 7.96 6.66
N ALA A 3 5.09 9.03 6.29
CA ALA A 3 4.79 9.74 5.06
C ALA A 3 4.99 8.79 3.87
N LEU A 4 3.95 8.63 3.05
CA LEU A 4 4.03 7.87 1.79
C LEU A 4 4.78 8.67 0.71
N ALA A 5 4.89 9.99 0.88
CA ALA A 5 5.63 10.87 0.00
C ALA A 5 7.13 10.53 0.03
N GLY A 6 7.69 10.21 -1.14
CA GLY A 6 9.09 9.82 -1.30
C GLY A 6 9.39 8.34 -1.07
N GLN A 7 8.40 7.50 -0.76
CA GLN A 7 8.56 6.04 -0.78
C GLN A 7 8.53 5.52 -2.22
N PRO A 8 9.42 4.57 -2.60
CA PRO A 8 9.33 3.87 -3.88
C PRO A 8 7.98 3.15 -4.03
N ALA A 9 7.44 3.10 -5.24
CA ALA A 9 6.17 2.43 -5.53
C ALA A 9 6.20 0.95 -5.10
N GLU A 10 7.34 0.29 -5.23
CA GLU A 10 7.56 -1.11 -4.85
C GLU A 10 7.44 -1.29 -3.34
N ALA A 11 7.94 -0.34 -2.55
CA ALA A 11 7.84 -0.37 -1.09
C ALA A 11 6.37 -0.22 -0.64
N ILE A 12 5.64 0.72 -1.26
CA ILE A 12 4.21 0.93 -0.99
C ILE A 12 3.40 -0.31 -1.38
N THR A 13 3.69 -0.90 -2.54
CA THR A 13 3.05 -2.13 -3.03
C THR A 13 3.27 -3.29 -2.07
N GLY A 14 4.53 -3.52 -1.64
CA GLY A 14 4.87 -4.59 -0.69
C GLY A 14 4.15 -4.44 0.64
N ALA A 15 4.08 -3.22 1.17
CA ALA A 15 3.34 -2.93 2.41
C ALA A 15 1.84 -3.21 2.26
N MET A 16 1.21 -2.75 1.18
CA MET A 16 -0.21 -2.98 0.91
C MET A 16 -0.54 -4.47 0.73
N LEU A 17 0.32 -5.23 0.06
CA LEU A 17 0.15 -6.68 -0.07
C LEU A 17 0.30 -7.40 1.28
N ALA A 18 1.23 -6.97 2.13
CA ALA A 18 1.38 -7.51 3.48
C ALA A 18 0.14 -7.24 4.35
N TYR A 19 -0.44 -6.03 4.27
CA TYR A 19 -1.71 -5.69 4.94
C TYR A 19 -2.88 -6.52 4.41
N ARG A 20 -2.96 -6.71 3.08
CA ARG A 20 -3.98 -7.55 2.44
C ARG A 20 -3.88 -9.00 2.92
N ALA A 21 -2.67 -9.53 3.04
CA ALA A 21 -2.39 -10.87 3.55
C ALA A 21 -2.56 -11.01 5.08
N GLY A 22 -2.77 -9.91 5.81
CA GLY A 22 -2.82 -9.90 7.28
C GLY A 22 -1.46 -10.19 7.94
N GLN A 23 -0.36 -9.95 7.23
CA GLN A 23 1.01 -10.13 7.73
C GLN A 23 1.60 -8.83 8.31
N GLY A 24 0.87 -7.73 8.25
CA GLY A 24 1.23 -6.45 8.88
C GLY A 24 0.88 -6.39 10.37
N SER A 25 1.35 -5.34 11.05
CA SER A 25 0.80 -5.00 12.37
C SER A 25 -0.70 -4.69 12.25
N PRO A 26 -1.55 -5.14 13.19
CA PRO A 26 -2.99 -4.97 13.11
C PRO A 26 -3.33 -3.48 13.07
N THR A 27 -3.83 -3.03 11.92
CA THR A 27 -4.13 -1.62 11.67
C THR A 27 -5.40 -1.47 10.84
N VAL A 28 -5.85 -0.24 10.64
CA VAL A 28 -6.92 0.06 9.67
C VAL A 28 -6.53 -0.34 8.23
N MET A 29 -5.23 -0.44 7.93
CA MET A 29 -4.74 -0.77 6.60
C MET A 29 -5.10 -2.18 6.14
N ASP A 30 -5.28 -3.14 7.06
CA ASP A 30 -5.69 -4.50 6.71
C ASP A 30 -7.07 -4.53 6.04
N ARG A 31 -7.99 -3.68 6.53
CA ARG A 31 -9.33 -3.53 5.96
C ARG A 31 -9.30 -2.79 4.63
N ILE A 32 -8.48 -1.74 4.54
CA ILE A 32 -8.33 -0.93 3.33
C ILE A 32 -7.72 -1.78 2.20
N ALA A 33 -6.61 -2.46 2.48
CA ALA A 33 -5.87 -3.24 1.48
C ALA A 33 -6.65 -4.46 0.95
N ARG A 34 -7.53 -5.07 1.76
CA ARG A 34 -8.45 -6.14 1.30
C ARG A 34 -9.53 -5.65 0.35
N GLY A 35 -9.81 -4.35 0.33
CA GLY A 35 -10.75 -3.73 -0.60
C GLY A 35 -10.21 -3.54 -2.01
N PHE A 36 -8.92 -3.79 -2.25
CA PHE A 36 -8.27 -3.61 -3.54
C PHE A 36 -7.68 -4.93 -4.08
N THR A 37 -7.71 -5.05 -5.40
CA THR A 37 -6.95 -6.06 -6.15
C THR A 37 -5.46 -5.73 -6.16
N GLU A 38 -4.62 -6.69 -6.53
CA GLU A 38 -3.18 -6.43 -6.62
C GLU A 38 -2.84 -5.42 -7.71
N GLU A 39 -3.57 -5.44 -8.82
CA GLU A 39 -3.45 -4.50 -9.93
C GLU A 39 -3.77 -3.07 -9.47
N GLU A 40 -4.87 -2.90 -8.72
CA GLU A 40 -5.23 -1.61 -8.13
C GLU A 40 -4.20 -1.12 -7.11
N ILE A 41 -3.68 -2.02 -6.27
CA ILE A 41 -2.60 -1.69 -5.31
C ILE A 41 -1.38 -1.16 -6.05
N ARG A 42 -0.95 -1.82 -7.14
CA ARG A 42 0.17 -1.38 -7.96
C ARG A 42 -0.10 0.00 -8.59
N ALA A 43 -1.31 0.22 -9.11
CA ALA A 43 -1.70 1.50 -9.71
C ALA A 43 -1.70 2.64 -8.67
N ILE A 44 -2.27 2.41 -7.49
CA ILE A 44 -2.29 3.37 -6.38
C ILE A 44 -0.86 3.68 -5.93
N ALA A 45 -0.02 2.66 -5.75
CA ALA A 45 1.36 2.84 -5.32
C ALA A 45 2.17 3.70 -6.30
N ALA A 46 2.01 3.44 -7.62
CA ALA A 46 2.65 4.26 -8.65
C ALA A 46 2.16 5.72 -8.59
N TRP A 47 0.85 5.95 -8.48
CA TRP A 47 0.28 7.29 -8.38
C TRP A 47 0.73 8.04 -7.12
N VAL A 48 0.72 7.38 -5.95
CA VAL A 48 1.15 7.96 -4.67
C VAL A 48 2.64 8.29 -4.69
N SER A 49 3.49 7.41 -5.25
CA SER A 49 4.94 7.66 -5.34
C SER A 49 5.30 8.83 -6.26
N ALA A 50 4.47 9.10 -7.27
CA ALA A 50 4.66 10.19 -8.24
C ALA A 50 4.08 11.52 -7.75
N SER A 51 3.18 11.48 -6.77
CA SER A 51 2.55 12.67 -6.20
C SER A 51 3.54 13.36 -5.25
N ARG A 52 3.97 14.58 -5.61
CA ARG A 52 4.85 15.44 -4.79
C ARG A 52 4.08 16.12 -3.66
#